data_AF-A2F4M8-F1
#
_entry.id   AF-A2F4M8-F1
#
_cell.length_a   1.000
_cell.length_b   1.000
_cell.length_c   1.000
_cell.angle_alpha   90.00
_cell.angle_beta   90.00
_cell.angle_gamma   90.00
#
_symmetry.space_group_name_H-M   'P 1'
#
loop_
_entity.id
_entity.type
_entity.pdbx_description
1 polymer ?
#
loop_
_entity_poly.entity_id
_entity_poly.type
_entity_poly.pdbx_seq_one_letter_code
_entity_poly.pdbx_strand_id
1 'polypeptide(L)'
;MYSVVFVETERSGEFVCEVPIPGLKTFSTNPFFIGIYTFYQRPNNFELKVPCTIGNQKGYILLYSELQNVGFYHCPVFLEDGAKSKYWSSFDIQLVTSNISNMYAHVKLGFDNLLCIGHRGFGMNKVSPSILENTVTSFNHAMKHGSDMIELDVQFTKDQIPVIFHDFTIKCNKSIPNEKPVSEENGIYEYAVYQLTLEQLHNWGIESNYKTPIPSLQEILTQVPESSPMDIEVKAIHEEIRLFNKVAYPERNMFVDSVLSVIDKYIGSRNIIFSTFDLMTAIMLKLKQNKFPVLQLSCVEDFEPEIVGMSRLMACINAHKDLGINGFVLDSELVLKYKDMATNIVNQNYALFTYGKGNYEEKTVLEQLKMGVRGICTDFCEPISKVVHSHM
;
A
#
# COMPACT_ATOMS: atom_id res chain seq x y z
N MET A 1 -17.05 -15.42 2.46
CA MET A 1 -16.64 -16.05 1.19
C MET A 1 -15.12 -16.09 1.16
N TYR A 2 -14.54 -16.82 0.21
CA TYR A 2 -13.10 -16.86 0.01
C TYR A 2 -12.80 -16.40 -1.40
N SER A 3 -11.74 -15.61 -1.57
CA SER A 3 -11.30 -15.12 -2.87
C SER A 3 -9.82 -15.42 -3.04
N VAL A 4 -9.46 -16.08 -4.13
CA VAL A 4 -8.07 -16.18 -4.58
C VAL A 4 -7.80 -14.99 -5.49
N VAL A 5 -6.87 -14.14 -5.07
CA VAL A 5 -6.45 -12.94 -5.80
C VAL A 5 -5.15 -13.26 -6.53
N PHE A 6 -5.08 -12.86 -7.79
CA PHE A 6 -3.92 -13.03 -8.66
C PHE A 6 -3.45 -11.65 -9.09
N VAL A 7 -2.21 -11.30 -8.77
CA VAL A 7 -1.55 -10.09 -9.26
C VAL A 7 -0.26 -10.54 -9.94
N GLU A 8 -0.15 -10.34 -11.25
CA GLU A 8 1.09 -10.60 -11.97
C GLU A 8 2.12 -9.52 -11.63
N THR A 9 3.27 -9.95 -11.12
CA THR A 9 4.36 -9.07 -10.70
C THR A 9 5.36 -8.86 -11.83
N GLU A 10 5.55 -9.89 -12.67
CA GLU A 10 6.51 -9.86 -13.76
C GLU A 10 6.01 -10.68 -14.95
N ARG A 11 6.32 -10.22 -16.15
CA ARG A 11 6.02 -10.92 -17.40
C ARG A 11 7.23 -10.90 -18.31
N SER A 12 7.61 -12.06 -18.84
CA SER A 12 8.66 -12.19 -19.84
C SER A 12 8.08 -12.52 -21.20
N GLY A 13 8.13 -11.52 -22.10
CA GLY A 13 7.77 -11.66 -23.51
C GLY A 13 6.43 -11.08 -23.91
N GLU A 14 6.17 -11.14 -25.22
CA GLU A 14 5.00 -10.55 -25.86
C GLU A 14 3.90 -11.60 -26.02
N PHE A 15 3.16 -11.83 -24.95
CA PHE A 15 1.92 -12.58 -25.00
C PHE A 15 0.82 -11.86 -24.24
N VAL A 16 -0.42 -12.15 -24.61
CA VAL A 16 -1.60 -11.48 -24.06
C VAL A 16 -2.54 -12.53 -23.50
N CYS A 17 -2.89 -12.40 -22.22
CA CYS A 17 -3.92 -13.25 -21.60
C CYS A 17 -5.29 -12.92 -22.19
N GLU A 18 -6.04 -13.95 -22.56
CA GLU A 18 -7.35 -13.85 -23.19
C GLU A 18 -8.47 -13.81 -22.15
N VAL A 19 -9.51 -13.03 -22.44
CA VAL A 19 -10.72 -12.89 -21.61
C VAL A 19 -11.96 -13.06 -22.47
N PRO A 20 -13.11 -13.52 -21.91
CA PRO A 20 -13.33 -13.87 -20.50
C PRO A 20 -12.73 -15.23 -20.11
N ILE A 21 -12.33 -15.35 -18.85
CA ILE A 21 -11.86 -16.62 -18.26
C ILE A 21 -12.99 -17.16 -17.38
N PRO A 22 -13.55 -18.37 -17.64
CA PRO A 22 -14.69 -18.89 -16.90
C PRO A 22 -14.47 -18.91 -15.38
N GLY A 23 -15.41 -18.32 -14.63
CA GLY A 23 -15.36 -18.25 -13.18
C GLY A 23 -14.45 -17.17 -12.60
N LEU A 24 -13.47 -16.67 -13.36
CA LEU A 24 -12.54 -15.64 -12.91
C LEU A 24 -13.04 -14.24 -13.31
N LYS A 25 -13.12 -13.33 -12.34
CA LYS A 25 -13.28 -11.91 -12.64
C LYS A 25 -11.90 -11.32 -12.94
N THR A 26 -11.69 -10.87 -14.17
CA THR A 26 -10.45 -10.24 -14.61
C THR A 26 -10.59 -8.73 -14.65
N PHE A 27 -9.59 -8.01 -14.15
CA PHE A 27 -9.58 -6.55 -14.06
C PHE A 27 -8.51 -5.91 -14.95
N SER A 28 -7.46 -6.67 -15.25
CA SER A 28 -6.42 -6.30 -16.20
C SER A 28 -5.79 -7.57 -16.77
N THR A 29 -5.34 -7.53 -18.03
CA THR A 29 -4.51 -8.58 -18.65
C THR A 29 -3.25 -8.04 -19.31
N ASN A 30 -3.16 -6.72 -19.47
CA ASN A 30 -2.05 -6.04 -20.13
C ASN A 30 -1.97 -4.60 -19.58
N PRO A 31 -0.79 -4.09 -19.17
CA PRO A 31 0.54 -4.73 -19.17
C PRO A 31 0.68 -5.92 -18.24
N PHE A 32 -0.13 -6.01 -17.18
CA PHE A 32 -0.09 -7.13 -16.24
C PHE A 32 -1.48 -7.63 -15.87
N PHE A 33 -1.55 -8.85 -15.37
CA PHE A 33 -2.76 -9.56 -15.05
C PHE A 33 -3.23 -9.30 -13.62
N ILE A 34 -4.51 -8.98 -13.47
CA ILE A 34 -5.21 -8.93 -12.18
C ILE A 34 -6.49 -9.75 -12.30
N GLY A 35 -6.63 -10.75 -11.43
CA GLY A 35 -7.81 -11.61 -11.40
C GLY A 35 -8.25 -11.94 -9.99
N ILE A 36 -9.55 -12.19 -9.80
CA ILE A 36 -10.11 -12.68 -8.55
C ILE A 36 -11.02 -13.86 -8.84
N TYR A 37 -10.74 -14.99 -8.19
CA TYR A 37 -11.58 -16.19 -8.25
C TYR A 37 -12.25 -16.44 -6.91
N THR A 38 -13.58 -16.60 -6.88
CA THR A 38 -14.36 -16.64 -5.64
C THR A 38 -14.94 -18.02 -5.36
N PHE A 39 -14.92 -18.40 -4.08
CA PHE A 39 -15.44 -19.64 -3.54
C PHE A 39 -16.39 -19.38 -2.37
N TYR A 40 -17.47 -20.15 -2.29
CA TYR A 40 -18.40 -20.09 -1.15
C TYR A 40 -17.84 -20.77 0.10
N GLN A 41 -17.15 -21.89 -0.08
CA GLN A 41 -16.44 -22.62 0.97
C GLN A 41 -14.93 -22.45 0.76
N ARG A 42 -14.13 -22.65 1.81
CA ARG A 42 -12.67 -22.56 1.69
C ARG A 42 -12.17 -23.67 0.75
N PRO A 43 -11.56 -23.32 -0.40
CA PRO A 43 -10.98 -24.33 -1.28
C PRO A 43 -9.71 -24.93 -0.66
N ASN A 44 -9.47 -26.22 -0.93
CA ASN A 44 -8.21 -26.89 -0.56
C ASN A 44 -7.08 -26.60 -1.56
N ASN A 45 -7.42 -26.33 -2.81
CA ASN A 45 -6.50 -25.95 -3.87
C ASN A 45 -7.29 -25.20 -4.96
N PHE A 46 -6.59 -24.62 -5.91
CA PHE A 46 -7.19 -24.24 -7.18
C PHE A 46 -6.25 -24.64 -8.33
N GLU A 47 -6.84 -24.86 -9.49
CA GLU A 47 -6.15 -24.94 -10.78
C GLU A 47 -6.91 -24.06 -11.77
N LEU A 48 -6.19 -23.20 -12.48
CA LEU A 48 -6.75 -22.25 -13.42
C LEU A 48 -5.86 -22.20 -14.67
N LYS A 49 -6.45 -22.55 -15.80
CA LYS A 49 -5.83 -22.40 -17.12
C LYS A 49 -6.19 -21.02 -17.67
N VAL A 50 -5.22 -20.12 -17.71
CA VAL A 50 -5.35 -18.77 -18.29
C VAL A 50 -4.96 -18.84 -19.76
N PRO A 51 -5.91 -18.81 -20.72
CA PRO A 51 -5.57 -18.82 -22.15
C PRO A 51 -4.78 -17.56 -22.51
N CYS A 52 -3.86 -17.69 -23.47
CA CYS A 52 -3.13 -16.55 -24.01
C CYS A 52 -2.77 -16.73 -25.48
N THR A 53 -2.52 -15.60 -26.17
CA THR A 53 -1.98 -15.59 -27.53
C THR A 53 -0.50 -15.21 -27.51
N ILE A 54 0.32 -15.96 -28.25
CA ILE A 54 1.75 -15.74 -28.44
C ILE A 54 2.02 -15.49 -29.92
N GLY A 55 2.11 -14.23 -30.34
CA GLY A 55 2.11 -13.87 -31.76
C GLY A 55 0.85 -14.40 -32.46
N ASN A 56 0.99 -15.39 -33.35
CA ASN A 56 -0.13 -16.04 -34.05
C ASN A 56 -0.52 -17.42 -33.46
N GLN A 57 0.14 -17.85 -32.38
CA GLN A 57 -0.10 -19.16 -31.76
C GLN A 57 -0.96 -19.02 -30.51
N LYS A 58 -1.75 -20.06 -30.23
CA LYS A 58 -2.48 -20.19 -28.96
C LYS A 58 -1.63 -20.87 -27.91
N GLY A 59 -1.82 -20.45 -26.67
CA GLY A 59 -1.12 -20.97 -25.51
C GLY A 59 -1.92 -20.74 -24.23
N TYR A 60 -1.29 -21.03 -23.11
CA TYR A 60 -1.89 -20.82 -21.80
C TYR A 60 -0.84 -20.75 -20.69
N ILE A 61 -1.21 -20.11 -19.59
CA ILE A 61 -0.54 -20.22 -18.30
C ILE A 61 -1.36 -21.17 -17.42
N LEU A 62 -0.70 -22.09 -16.74
CA LEU A 62 -1.33 -22.92 -15.72
C LEU A 62 -1.01 -22.34 -14.33
N LEU A 63 -2.02 -21.79 -13.67
CA LEU A 63 -1.94 -21.32 -12.30
C LEU A 63 -2.46 -22.41 -11.38
N TYR A 64 -1.65 -22.85 -10.43
CA TYR A 64 -2.02 -23.86 -9.44
C TYR A 64 -1.45 -23.51 -8.08
N SER A 65 -2.24 -23.71 -7.02
CA SER A 65 -1.77 -23.63 -5.64
C SER A 65 -2.57 -24.57 -4.75
N GLU A 66 -1.88 -25.23 -3.83
CA GLU A 66 -2.48 -25.98 -2.72
C GLU A 66 -3.02 -25.09 -1.60
N LEU A 67 -3.00 -23.76 -1.77
CA LEU A 67 -3.55 -22.73 -0.87
C LEU A 67 -3.10 -22.77 0.60
N GLN A 68 -2.24 -23.72 0.96
CA GLN A 68 -1.37 -23.74 2.13
C GLN A 68 -0.09 -22.94 1.86
N ASN A 69 0.28 -22.80 0.58
CA ASN A 69 1.52 -22.17 0.11
C ASN A 69 1.24 -20.90 -0.70
N VAL A 70 0.38 -19.98 -0.24
CA VAL A 70 0.14 -18.70 -0.94
C VAL A 70 1.41 -17.82 -0.96
N GLY A 71 1.56 -16.97 -1.97
CA GLY A 71 2.78 -16.19 -2.20
C GLY A 71 3.13 -16.05 -3.67
N PHE A 72 4.43 -16.05 -3.97
CA PHE A 72 4.93 -15.80 -5.32
C PHE A 72 5.14 -17.09 -6.12
N TYR A 73 4.60 -17.11 -7.33
CA TYR A 73 4.61 -18.25 -8.23
C TYR A 73 5.24 -17.85 -9.56
N HIS A 74 6.23 -18.62 -10.01
CA HIS A 74 6.78 -18.48 -11.36
C HIS A 74 6.13 -19.49 -12.30
N CYS A 75 5.38 -18.98 -13.28
CA CYS A 75 4.48 -19.77 -14.11
C CYS A 75 4.95 -19.71 -15.58
N PRO A 76 5.38 -20.84 -16.17
CA PRO A 76 5.71 -20.88 -17.59
C PRO A 76 4.47 -20.76 -18.48
N VAL A 77 4.66 -20.19 -19.66
CA VAL A 77 3.64 -20.19 -20.71
C VAL A 77 3.82 -21.43 -21.59
N PHE A 78 2.75 -22.17 -21.82
CA PHE A 78 2.69 -23.34 -22.68
C PHE A 78 1.99 -23.02 -24.01
N LEU A 79 2.37 -23.71 -25.07
CA LEU A 79 1.64 -23.74 -26.34
C LEU A 79 0.44 -24.68 -26.24
N GLU A 80 -0.48 -24.61 -27.20
CA GLU A 80 -1.70 -25.42 -27.23
C GLU A 80 -1.44 -26.94 -27.20
N ASP A 81 -0.32 -27.39 -27.79
CA ASP A 81 0.14 -28.78 -27.78
C ASP A 81 0.79 -29.23 -26.46
N GLY A 82 0.88 -28.32 -25.47
CA GLY A 82 1.49 -28.56 -24.16
C GLY A 82 3.01 -28.33 -24.12
N ALA A 83 3.65 -27.95 -25.22
CA ALA A 83 5.07 -27.61 -25.21
C ALA A 83 5.32 -26.31 -24.42
N LYS A 84 6.35 -26.30 -23.56
CA LYS A 84 6.75 -25.10 -22.83
C LYS A 84 7.38 -24.09 -23.80
N SER A 85 6.86 -22.87 -23.81
CA SER A 85 7.46 -21.76 -24.56
C SER A 85 8.65 -21.14 -23.82
N LYS A 86 9.30 -20.16 -24.45
CA LYS A 86 10.36 -19.35 -23.80
C LYS A 86 9.82 -18.29 -22.83
N TYR A 87 8.50 -18.06 -22.83
CA TYR A 87 7.84 -17.01 -22.07
C TYR A 87 7.29 -17.52 -20.74
N TRP A 88 7.09 -16.60 -19.80
CA TRP A 88 6.65 -16.89 -18.45
C TRP A 88 6.06 -15.64 -17.78
N SER A 89 5.36 -15.85 -16.67
CA SER A 89 4.87 -14.80 -15.77
C SER A 89 5.06 -15.20 -14.32
N SER A 90 5.38 -14.23 -13.47
CA SER A 90 5.38 -14.37 -12.02
C SER A 90 4.10 -13.77 -11.45
N PHE A 91 3.47 -14.45 -10.50
CA PHE A 91 2.23 -14.02 -9.85
C PHE A 91 2.39 -14.01 -8.34
N ASP A 92 1.92 -12.95 -7.69
CA ASP A 92 1.53 -12.98 -6.28
C ASP A 92 0.09 -13.51 -6.18
N ILE A 93 -0.07 -14.62 -5.47
CA ILE A 93 -1.33 -15.33 -5.31
C ILE A 93 -1.66 -15.40 -3.83
N GLN A 94 -2.79 -14.80 -3.44
CA GLN A 94 -3.25 -14.77 -2.05
C GLN A 94 -4.65 -15.35 -1.91
N LEU A 95 -4.88 -16.13 -0.85
CA LEU A 95 -6.21 -16.53 -0.42
C LEU A 95 -6.72 -15.52 0.60
N VAL A 96 -7.78 -14.82 0.26
CA VAL A 96 -8.35 -13.72 1.04
C VAL A 96 -9.71 -14.12 1.58
N THR A 97 -9.92 -13.98 2.88
CA THR A 97 -11.27 -14.02 3.46
C THR A 97 -12.02 -12.77 3.02
N SER A 98 -13.05 -12.94 2.19
CA SER A 98 -13.76 -11.84 1.54
C SER A 98 -15.21 -11.75 1.98
N ASN A 99 -15.68 -10.51 2.10
CA ASN A 99 -17.10 -10.20 2.29
C ASN A 99 -17.63 -9.55 1.01
N ILE A 100 -17.95 -10.33 -0.03
CA ILE A 100 -18.15 -9.82 -1.41
C ILE A 100 -19.35 -8.89 -1.58
N SER A 101 -20.32 -8.86 -0.64
CA SER A 101 -21.31 -7.77 -0.60
C SER A 101 -20.67 -6.38 -0.53
N ASN A 102 -19.38 -6.31 -0.18
CA ASN A 102 -18.62 -5.08 0.05
C ASN A 102 -17.84 -4.57 -1.16
N MET A 103 -17.59 -5.39 -2.20
CA MET A 103 -16.91 -4.91 -3.43
C MET A 103 -17.74 -3.86 -4.18
N TYR A 104 -19.07 -4.03 -4.17
CA TYR A 104 -20.02 -3.16 -4.89
C TYR A 104 -20.70 -2.13 -3.99
N ALA A 105 -20.37 -2.12 -2.69
CA ALA A 105 -20.83 -1.05 -1.80
C ALA A 105 -20.14 0.25 -2.24
N HIS A 106 -20.92 1.13 -2.88
CA HIS A 106 -20.47 2.45 -3.27
C HIS A 106 -20.10 3.27 -2.04
N VAL A 107 -18.83 3.26 -1.66
CA VAL A 107 -18.28 4.34 -0.84
C VAL A 107 -18.24 5.56 -1.75
N LYS A 108 -18.95 6.63 -1.40
CA LYS A 108 -18.95 7.88 -2.17
C LYS A 108 -17.49 8.31 -2.37
N LEU A 109 -17.04 8.31 -3.62
CA LEU A 109 -15.64 8.50 -4.02
C LEU A 109 -15.17 9.97 -3.90
N GLY A 110 -16.12 10.91 -3.79
CA GLY A 110 -15.82 12.34 -3.79
C GLY A 110 -15.24 12.81 -2.46
N PHE A 111 -13.95 13.15 -2.47
CA PHE A 111 -13.37 14.09 -1.52
C PHE A 111 -13.60 15.50 -2.08
N ASP A 112 -14.76 16.07 -1.78
CA ASP A 112 -15.09 17.44 -2.21
C ASP A 112 -14.20 18.46 -1.47
N ASN A 113 -13.68 18.08 -0.30
CA ASN A 113 -12.82 18.92 0.52
C ASN A 113 -11.37 18.86 0.03
N LEU A 114 -10.71 20.02 0.02
CA LEU A 114 -9.26 20.10 -0.05
C LEU A 114 -8.69 19.71 1.32
N LEU A 115 -7.62 18.94 1.38
CA LEU A 115 -7.01 18.49 2.64
C LEU A 115 -5.51 18.78 2.63
N CYS A 116 -5.03 19.47 3.66
CA CYS A 116 -3.63 19.45 4.03
C CYS A 116 -3.38 18.28 4.99
N ILE A 117 -2.54 17.34 4.59
CA ILE A 117 -2.26 16.12 5.34
C ILE A 117 -0.86 16.22 5.92
N GLY A 118 -0.73 16.08 7.24
CA GLY A 118 0.56 16.08 7.90
C GLY A 118 1.29 14.74 7.74
N HIS A 119 2.36 14.73 6.95
CA HIS A 119 3.18 13.53 6.71
C HIS A 119 3.84 13.06 8.01
N ARG A 120 3.57 11.81 8.42
CA ARG A 120 4.02 11.22 9.70
C ARG A 120 3.69 12.11 10.90
N GLY A 121 2.60 12.87 10.81
CA GLY A 121 2.29 13.99 11.69
C GLY A 121 2.90 15.30 11.21
N PHE A 122 3.77 15.94 12.00
CA PHE A 122 4.35 17.24 11.72
C PHE A 122 5.64 17.16 10.90
N GLY A 123 5.65 16.28 9.90
CA GLY A 123 6.76 16.06 8.99
C GLY A 123 7.84 15.11 9.49
N MET A 124 8.65 14.65 8.55
CA MET A 124 9.78 13.77 8.82
C MET A 124 10.82 14.43 9.73
N ASN A 125 11.56 13.61 10.46
CA ASN A 125 12.58 14.02 11.42
C ASN A 125 13.70 14.89 10.79
N LYS A 126 13.95 14.77 9.48
CA LYS A 126 14.92 15.62 8.78
C LYS A 126 14.45 17.08 8.62
N VAL A 127 13.14 17.29 8.59
CA VAL A 127 12.49 18.61 8.46
C VAL A 127 12.10 19.15 9.84
N SER A 128 11.59 18.27 10.72
CA SER A 128 11.12 18.62 12.06
C SER A 128 11.93 17.90 13.16
N PRO A 129 13.22 18.22 13.33
CA PRO A 129 14.10 17.50 14.26
C PRO A 129 13.73 17.69 15.74
N SER A 130 12.86 18.62 16.09
CA SER A 130 12.40 18.82 17.47
C SER A 130 11.15 18.00 17.82
N ILE A 131 10.45 17.44 16.82
CA ILE A 131 9.18 16.74 16.99
C ILE A 131 9.30 15.41 16.24
N LEU A 132 9.41 14.32 16.99
CA LEU A 132 9.60 12.99 16.43
C LEU A 132 8.40 12.57 15.58
N GLU A 133 8.63 12.28 14.30
CA GLU A 133 7.64 11.74 13.36
C GLU A 133 6.95 10.48 13.92
N ASN A 134 5.74 10.18 13.46
CA ASN A 134 4.99 8.98 13.86
C ASN A 134 4.74 8.86 15.39
N THR A 135 4.58 10.00 16.09
CA THR A 135 4.24 10.06 17.52
C THR A 135 2.98 10.85 17.81
N VAL A 136 2.36 10.57 18.95
CA VAL A 136 1.22 11.35 19.49
C VAL A 136 1.54 12.86 19.51
N THR A 137 2.75 13.24 19.91
CA THR A 137 3.18 14.64 19.93
C THR A 137 3.18 15.25 18.54
N SER A 138 3.76 14.55 17.56
CA SER A 138 3.79 14.97 16.15
C SER A 138 2.39 15.13 15.56
N PHE A 139 1.52 14.16 15.80
CA PHE A 139 0.13 14.18 15.36
C PHE A 139 -0.67 15.35 15.94
N ASN A 140 -0.57 15.56 17.26
CA ASN A 140 -1.22 16.70 17.91
C ASN A 140 -0.67 18.04 17.42
N HIS A 141 0.63 18.11 17.13
CA HIS A 141 1.26 19.33 16.62
C HIS A 141 0.79 19.65 15.20
N ALA A 142 0.69 18.66 14.31
CA ALA A 142 0.17 18.83 12.96
C ALA A 142 -1.26 19.38 12.96
N MET A 143 -2.17 18.76 13.72
CA MET A 143 -3.56 19.24 13.84
C MET A 143 -3.63 20.67 14.40
N LYS A 144 -2.76 21.00 15.36
CA LYS A 144 -2.69 22.37 15.94
C LYS A 144 -2.20 23.42 14.93
N HIS A 145 -1.42 23.01 13.93
CA HIS A 145 -0.80 23.89 12.92
C HIS A 145 -1.45 23.76 11.54
N GLY A 146 -2.75 23.42 11.51
CA GLY A 146 -3.59 23.58 10.33
C GLY A 146 -3.71 22.34 9.45
N SER A 147 -3.08 21.21 9.78
CA SER A 147 -3.37 19.96 9.07
C SER A 147 -4.81 19.53 9.32
N ASP A 148 -5.50 19.13 8.26
CA ASP A 148 -6.88 18.63 8.29
C ASP A 148 -6.94 17.13 8.62
N MET A 149 -5.83 16.42 8.35
CA MET A 149 -5.63 14.99 8.56
C MET A 149 -4.15 14.74 8.86
N ILE A 150 -3.85 13.65 9.56
CA ILE A 150 -2.48 13.16 9.79
C ILE A 150 -2.27 11.87 9.02
N GLU A 151 -1.11 11.70 8.41
CA GLU A 151 -0.67 10.45 7.82
C GLU A 151 0.24 9.71 8.82
N LEU A 152 0.15 8.37 8.84
CA LEU A 152 0.95 7.52 9.69
C LEU A 152 1.24 6.14 9.05
N ASP A 153 2.43 5.64 9.36
CA ASP A 153 2.97 4.40 8.82
C ASP A 153 2.69 3.19 9.73
N VAL A 154 1.91 2.21 9.29
CA VAL A 154 1.66 0.99 10.07
C VAL A 154 2.53 -0.16 9.57
N GLN A 155 3.27 -0.77 10.49
CA GLN A 155 4.00 -2.03 10.32
C GLN A 155 3.56 -3.09 11.32
N PHE A 156 4.08 -4.31 11.19
CA PHE A 156 3.68 -5.45 12.00
C PHE A 156 4.86 -6.02 12.77
N THR A 157 4.67 -6.32 14.06
CA THR A 157 5.69 -6.95 14.90
C THR A 157 5.64 -8.48 14.80
N LYS A 158 6.67 -9.15 15.34
CA LYS A 158 6.76 -10.62 15.44
C LYS A 158 5.61 -11.24 16.23
N ASP A 159 5.14 -10.55 17.25
CA ASP A 159 4.00 -10.91 18.10
C ASP A 159 2.66 -10.38 17.56
N GLN A 160 2.63 -9.99 16.27
CA GLN A 160 1.41 -9.65 15.53
C GLN A 160 0.68 -8.42 16.07
N ILE A 161 1.43 -7.40 16.49
CA ILE A 161 0.89 -6.13 16.96
C ILE A 161 1.19 -5.06 15.89
N PRO A 162 0.18 -4.34 15.39
CA PRO A 162 0.42 -3.20 14.50
C PRO A 162 1.11 -2.05 15.25
N VAL A 163 2.23 -1.56 14.71
CA VAL A 163 3.08 -0.50 15.26
C VAL A 163 3.30 0.63 14.27
N ILE A 164 3.54 1.83 14.79
CA ILE A 164 3.65 3.04 13.96
C ILE A 164 5.11 3.40 13.73
N PHE A 165 5.62 3.11 12.53
CA PHE A 165 7.01 3.34 12.15
C PHE A 165 7.18 3.28 10.64
N HIS A 166 7.97 4.20 10.08
CA HIS A 166 8.15 4.30 8.62
C HIS A 166 9.11 3.26 8.03
N ASP A 167 10.35 3.21 8.53
CA ASP A 167 11.40 2.42 7.90
C ASP A 167 11.19 0.92 8.15
N PHE A 168 11.44 0.06 7.17
CA PHE A 168 11.26 -1.39 7.34
C PHE A 168 12.27 -2.03 8.29
N THR A 169 13.38 -1.32 8.54
CA THR A 169 14.44 -1.74 9.46
C THR A 169 14.69 -0.69 10.52
N ILE A 170 15.19 -1.15 11.66
CA ILE A 170 15.59 -0.37 12.81
C ILE A 170 17.06 -0.64 13.09
N LYS A 171 17.82 0.42 13.37
CA LYS A 171 19.24 0.33 13.71
C LYS A 171 19.42 0.43 15.22
N CYS A 172 20.19 -0.49 15.78
CA CYS A 172 20.47 -0.63 17.20
C CYS A 172 21.98 -0.59 17.44
N ASN A 173 22.41 0.08 18.51
CA ASN A 173 23.82 0.13 18.93
C ASN A 173 24.24 -1.09 19.78
N LYS A 174 23.32 -2.02 20.02
CA LYS A 174 23.51 -3.26 20.77
C LYS A 174 22.73 -4.39 20.11
N SER A 175 23.29 -5.59 20.19
CA SER A 175 22.63 -6.80 19.75
C SER A 175 21.43 -7.11 20.66
N ILE A 176 20.32 -7.51 20.06
CA ILE A 176 19.11 -7.97 20.75
C ILE A 176 19.26 -9.47 21.04
N PRO A 177 19.13 -9.92 22.30
CA PRO A 177 19.21 -11.33 22.65
C PRO A 177 18.23 -12.18 21.83
N ASN A 178 18.71 -13.30 21.31
CA ASN A 178 17.96 -14.27 20.51
C ASN A 178 17.45 -13.79 19.14
N GLU A 179 17.82 -12.59 18.69
CA GLU A 179 17.49 -12.11 17.35
C GLU A 179 18.75 -11.98 16.49
N LYS A 180 18.69 -12.53 15.27
CA LYS A 180 19.77 -12.39 14.31
C LYS A 180 19.55 -11.11 13.48
N PRO A 181 20.49 -10.16 13.47
CA PRO A 181 20.33 -8.94 12.68
C PRO A 181 20.31 -9.25 11.18
N VAL A 182 19.64 -8.39 10.41
CA VAL A 182 19.62 -8.46 8.94
C VAL A 182 20.97 -8.03 8.35
N SER A 183 21.62 -7.06 8.99
CA SER A 183 22.96 -6.57 8.71
C SER A 183 23.66 -6.14 10.00
N GLU A 184 24.98 -6.24 10.04
CA GLU A 184 25.81 -5.74 11.15
C GLU A 184 27.05 -5.06 10.55
N GLU A 185 27.23 -3.78 10.87
CA GLU A 185 28.37 -3.00 10.40
C GLU A 185 28.83 -2.01 11.47
N ASN A 186 30.12 -1.99 11.78
CA ASN A 186 30.73 -1.06 12.74
C ASN A 186 30.04 -1.01 14.12
N GLY A 187 29.53 -2.14 14.62
CA GLY A 187 28.80 -2.24 15.89
C GLY A 187 27.37 -1.70 15.85
N ILE A 188 26.85 -1.37 14.66
CA ILE A 188 25.44 -1.07 14.42
C ILE A 188 24.78 -2.34 13.90
N TYR A 189 23.75 -2.77 14.61
CA TYR A 189 22.93 -3.94 14.30
C TYR A 189 21.64 -3.46 13.66
N GLU A 190 21.33 -3.95 12.47
CA GLU A 190 20.07 -3.63 11.81
C GLU A 190 19.09 -4.78 11.97
N TYR A 191 17.85 -4.46 12.33
CA TYR A 191 16.79 -5.42 12.50
C TYR A 191 15.57 -5.04 11.65
N ALA A 192 14.91 -5.98 10.98
CA ALA A 192 13.58 -5.73 10.44
C ALA A 192 12.57 -5.47 11.57
N VAL A 193 11.55 -4.65 11.35
CA VAL A 193 10.53 -4.39 12.39
C VAL A 193 9.78 -5.67 12.76
N TYR A 194 9.42 -6.48 11.76
CA TYR A 194 8.62 -7.69 11.93
C TYR A 194 9.35 -8.89 12.53
N GLN A 195 10.66 -8.80 12.79
CA GLN A 195 11.36 -9.81 13.59
C GLN A 195 11.42 -9.48 15.08
N LEU A 196 10.96 -8.29 15.48
CA LEU A 196 10.98 -7.85 16.87
C LEU A 196 9.56 -7.90 17.45
N THR A 197 9.42 -8.31 18.70
CA THR A 197 8.18 -8.15 19.47
C THR A 197 7.97 -6.68 19.84
N LEU A 198 6.75 -6.29 20.22
CA LEU A 198 6.50 -4.94 20.73
C LEU A 198 7.38 -4.63 21.95
N GLU A 199 7.50 -5.59 22.87
CA GLU A 199 8.38 -5.46 24.04
C GLU A 199 9.83 -5.24 23.61
N GLN A 200 10.31 -5.96 22.59
CA GLN A 200 11.67 -5.78 22.07
C GLN A 200 11.86 -4.38 21.47
N LEU A 201 10.88 -3.89 20.71
CA LEU A 201 10.88 -2.54 20.15
C LEU A 201 10.81 -1.43 21.20
N HIS A 202 10.21 -1.69 22.37
CA HIS A 202 10.15 -0.73 23.48
C HIS A 202 11.42 -0.75 24.35
N ASN A 203 12.00 -1.92 24.57
CA ASN A 203 13.09 -2.12 25.52
C ASN A 203 14.49 -2.08 24.90
N TRP A 204 14.63 -2.52 23.63
CA TRP A 204 15.92 -2.57 22.92
C TRP A 204 15.97 -1.64 21.70
N GLY A 205 14.81 -1.38 21.10
CA GLY A 205 14.63 -0.20 20.26
C GLY A 205 14.33 0.98 21.18
N ILE A 206 14.97 2.13 21.16
CA ILE A 206 15.48 2.93 20.07
C ILE A 206 16.29 4.04 20.76
N GLU A 207 17.61 4.09 20.57
CA GLU A 207 18.28 5.38 20.49
C GLU A 207 18.06 5.91 19.06
N SER A 208 16.81 6.18 18.69
CA SER A 208 16.56 7.27 17.76
C SER A 208 17.09 8.48 18.49
N ASN A 209 17.45 9.53 17.76
CA ASN A 209 17.93 10.76 18.37
C ASN A 209 16.97 11.36 19.44
N TYR A 210 15.80 10.75 19.67
CA TYR A 210 14.62 11.29 20.34
C TYR A 210 14.12 10.48 21.56
N LYS A 211 14.68 9.29 21.87
CA LYS A 211 14.42 8.49 23.10
C LYS A 211 12.94 8.20 23.43
N THR A 212 12.08 8.06 22.44
CA THR A 212 10.64 7.76 22.64
C THR A 212 10.33 6.36 22.11
N PRO A 213 9.55 5.52 22.83
CA PRO A 213 9.14 4.21 22.33
C PRO A 213 8.30 4.33 21.05
N ILE A 214 8.43 3.36 20.13
CA ILE A 214 7.50 3.23 18.99
C ILE A 214 6.10 2.91 19.53
N PRO A 215 5.07 3.71 19.18
CA PRO A 215 3.71 3.44 19.62
C PRO A 215 3.07 2.34 18.77
N SER A 216 2.21 1.54 19.38
CA SER A 216 1.25 0.67 18.69
C SER A 216 0.13 1.50 18.04
N LEU A 217 -0.53 0.93 17.03
CA LEU A 217 -1.73 1.53 16.45
C LEU A 217 -2.83 1.75 17.50
N GLN A 218 -3.00 0.80 18.42
CA GLN A 218 -3.94 0.95 19.54
C GLN A 218 -3.63 2.20 20.37
N GLU A 219 -2.36 2.41 20.73
CA GLU A 219 -1.93 3.57 21.52
C GLU A 219 -2.21 4.87 20.78
N ILE A 220 -1.92 4.95 19.47
CA ILE A 220 -2.25 6.12 18.66
C ILE A 220 -3.75 6.39 18.63
N LEU A 221 -4.57 5.37 18.36
CA LEU A 221 -6.02 5.54 18.28
C LEU A 221 -6.64 5.98 19.61
N THR A 222 -6.01 5.61 20.73
CA THR A 222 -6.45 5.95 22.09
C THR A 222 -5.98 7.34 22.56
N GLN A 223 -4.76 7.73 22.20
CA GLN A 223 -4.11 8.94 22.73
C GLN A 223 -4.27 10.17 21.83
N VAL A 224 -4.38 9.99 20.52
CA VAL A 224 -4.69 11.08 19.59
C VAL A 224 -6.20 11.36 19.66
N PRO A 225 -6.65 12.64 19.70
CA PRO A 225 -8.06 12.96 19.72
C PRO A 225 -8.87 12.25 18.62
N GLU A 226 -10.08 11.80 18.94
CA GLU A 226 -10.97 11.12 17.97
C GLU A 226 -11.39 12.04 16.83
N SER A 227 -11.40 13.35 17.07
CA SER A 227 -11.68 14.38 16.05
C SER A 227 -10.58 14.52 14.99
N SER A 228 -9.40 13.94 15.18
CA SER A 228 -8.28 14.04 14.25
C SER A 228 -8.37 12.94 13.18
N PRO A 229 -8.68 13.26 11.90
CA PRO A 229 -8.74 12.27 10.84
C PRO A 229 -7.37 11.67 10.53
N MET A 230 -7.34 10.42 10.04
CA MET A 230 -6.07 9.72 9.75
C MET A 230 -6.03 9.13 8.34
N ASP A 231 -4.91 9.30 7.64
CA ASP A 231 -4.46 8.43 6.56
C ASP A 231 -3.56 7.35 7.16
N ILE A 232 -3.95 6.10 7.01
CA ILE A 232 -3.27 4.95 7.59
C ILE A 232 -2.58 4.20 6.45
N GLU A 233 -1.28 4.43 6.28
CA GLU A 233 -0.46 3.67 5.34
C GLU A 233 -0.19 2.27 5.90
N VAL A 234 -0.74 1.24 5.25
CA VAL A 234 -0.44 -0.16 5.59
C VAL A 234 0.80 -0.60 4.83
N LYS A 235 1.97 -0.58 5.49
CA LYS A 235 3.27 -0.89 4.87
C LYS A 235 3.48 -2.40 4.70
N ALA A 236 2.75 -3.01 3.77
CA ALA A 236 3.07 -4.34 3.29
C ALA A 236 4.30 -4.30 2.37
N ILE A 237 5.21 -5.26 2.52
CA ILE A 237 6.50 -5.26 1.83
C ILE A 237 6.35 -5.24 0.30
N HIS A 238 6.98 -4.22 -0.31
CA HIS A 238 7.29 -4.12 -1.73
C HIS A 238 8.46 -5.07 -2.07
N GLU A 239 8.51 -5.66 -3.27
CA GLU A 239 9.48 -6.73 -3.62
C GLU A 239 10.96 -6.36 -3.41
N GLU A 240 11.29 -5.07 -3.37
CA GLU A 240 12.61 -4.54 -3.02
C GLU A 240 13.00 -4.79 -1.55
N ILE A 241 12.01 -4.93 -0.68
CA ILE A 241 12.13 -5.29 0.73
C ILE A 241 11.93 -6.79 0.93
N ARG A 242 12.21 -7.60 -0.09
CA ARG A 242 12.83 -8.93 0.12
C ARG A 242 14.24 -8.78 0.72
N LEU A 243 14.45 -7.79 1.61
CA LEU A 243 15.67 -7.01 1.79
C LEU A 243 16.91 -7.86 2.06
N PHE A 244 16.79 -9.13 2.49
CA PHE A 244 17.93 -10.05 2.50
C PHE A 244 17.64 -11.54 2.24
N ASN A 245 16.45 -11.98 1.81
CA ASN A 245 16.02 -13.40 1.90
C ASN A 245 16.20 -14.03 3.32
N LYS A 246 16.49 -13.22 4.35
CA LYS A 246 16.91 -13.69 5.69
C LYS A 246 15.76 -13.77 6.69
N VAL A 247 14.68 -13.01 6.49
CA VAL A 247 13.58 -12.92 7.46
C VAL A 247 12.26 -13.12 6.73
N ALA A 248 11.50 -14.13 7.14
CA ALA A 248 10.18 -14.42 6.60
C ALA A 248 9.21 -13.29 6.96
N TYR A 249 8.60 -12.69 5.94
CA TYR A 249 7.62 -11.64 6.16
C TYR A 249 6.31 -12.24 6.71
N PRO A 250 5.57 -11.52 7.58
CA PRO A 250 4.29 -11.99 8.06
C PRO A 250 3.31 -12.24 6.92
N GLU A 251 2.42 -13.21 7.12
CA GLU A 251 1.36 -13.49 6.17
C GLU A 251 0.43 -12.27 6.07
N ARG A 252 0.16 -11.82 4.84
CA ARG A 252 -0.54 -10.54 4.59
C ARG A 252 -1.96 -10.52 5.15
N ASN A 253 -2.70 -11.63 5.14
CA ASN A 253 -4.03 -11.65 5.77
C ASN A 253 -3.93 -11.40 7.27
N MET A 254 -3.00 -12.05 7.96
CA MET A 254 -2.80 -11.84 9.39
C MET A 254 -2.48 -10.39 9.71
N PHE A 255 -1.64 -9.74 8.90
CA PHE A 255 -1.33 -8.32 9.09
C PHE A 255 -2.57 -7.45 8.87
N VAL A 256 -3.24 -7.57 7.71
CA VAL A 256 -4.43 -6.76 7.39
C VAL A 256 -5.56 -7.01 8.40
N ASP A 257 -5.80 -8.26 8.79
CA ASP A 257 -6.83 -8.63 9.77
C ASP A 257 -6.52 -8.03 11.15
N SER A 258 -5.24 -7.99 11.54
CA SER A 258 -4.82 -7.37 12.81
C SER A 258 -5.02 -5.85 12.80
N VAL A 259 -4.67 -5.17 11.70
CA VAL A 259 -4.94 -3.74 11.53
C VAL A 259 -6.45 -3.47 11.61
N LEU A 260 -7.26 -4.20 10.83
CA LEU A 260 -8.71 -4.01 10.80
C LEU A 260 -9.36 -4.32 12.17
N SER A 261 -8.87 -5.32 12.90
CA SER A 261 -9.34 -5.66 14.25
C SER A 261 -9.07 -4.52 15.26
N VAL A 262 -7.87 -3.93 15.21
CA VAL A 262 -7.53 -2.78 16.05
C VAL A 262 -8.39 -1.57 15.67
N ILE A 263 -8.59 -1.31 14.38
CA ILE A 263 -9.44 -0.23 13.90
C ILE A 263 -10.89 -0.43 14.37
N ASP A 264 -11.49 -1.59 14.15
CA ASP A 264 -12.88 -1.87 14.57
C ASP A 264 -13.10 -1.60 16.06
N LYS A 265 -12.11 -1.96 16.89
CA LYS A 265 -12.20 -1.83 18.35
C LYS A 265 -11.95 -0.42 18.88
N TYR A 266 -11.04 0.36 18.28
CA TYR A 266 -10.53 1.60 18.88
C TYR A 266 -10.76 2.86 18.03
N ILE A 267 -11.35 2.76 16.83
CA ILE A 267 -11.48 3.92 15.94
C ILE A 267 -12.54 4.94 16.37
N GLY A 268 -13.58 4.49 17.08
CA GLY A 268 -14.73 5.33 17.42
C GLY A 268 -15.43 5.88 16.18
N SER A 269 -15.65 7.19 16.15
CA SER A 269 -16.22 7.98 15.05
C SER A 269 -15.17 8.66 14.16
N ARG A 270 -13.87 8.40 14.41
CA ARG A 270 -12.77 9.01 13.63
C ARG A 270 -12.89 8.67 12.15
N ASN A 271 -12.74 9.71 11.31
CA ASN A 271 -12.64 9.54 9.86
C ASN A 271 -11.26 9.03 9.48
N ILE A 272 -11.21 7.95 8.70
CA ILE A 272 -9.95 7.42 8.18
C ILE A 272 -10.02 7.08 6.71
N ILE A 273 -8.84 7.05 6.10
CA ILE A 273 -8.58 6.38 4.84
C ILE A 273 -7.45 5.37 5.06
N PHE A 274 -7.44 4.32 4.25
CA PHE A 274 -6.27 3.45 4.13
C PHE A 274 -5.50 3.81 2.87
N SER A 275 -4.18 3.76 2.96
CA SER A 275 -3.27 3.84 1.82
C SER A 275 -2.25 2.68 1.87
N THR A 276 -1.67 2.31 0.73
CA THR A 276 -0.61 1.29 0.64
C THR A 276 0.07 1.31 -0.72
N PHE A 277 1.39 1.08 -0.77
CA PHE A 277 2.12 0.84 -2.03
C PHE A 277 1.89 -0.57 -2.58
N ASP A 278 1.58 -1.55 -1.75
CA ASP A 278 1.33 -2.94 -2.16
C ASP A 278 -0.09 -3.11 -2.71
N LEU A 279 -0.19 -3.36 -4.02
CA LEU A 279 -1.47 -3.54 -4.74
C LEU A 279 -2.29 -4.72 -4.18
N MET A 280 -1.63 -5.80 -3.78
CA MET A 280 -2.30 -6.94 -3.16
C MET A 280 -3.00 -6.51 -1.86
N THR A 281 -2.32 -5.75 -1.00
CA THR A 281 -2.88 -5.20 0.23
C THR A 281 -4.04 -4.24 -0.02
N ALA A 282 -3.97 -3.38 -1.05
CA ALA A 282 -5.10 -2.52 -1.43
C ALA A 282 -6.35 -3.34 -1.79
N ILE A 283 -6.18 -4.41 -2.59
CA ILE A 283 -7.25 -5.34 -2.93
C ILE A 283 -7.77 -6.06 -1.67
N MET A 284 -6.88 -6.52 -0.79
CA MET A 284 -7.26 -7.21 0.45
C MET A 284 -8.06 -6.32 1.40
N LEU A 285 -7.63 -5.08 1.62
CA LEU A 285 -8.37 -4.09 2.39
C LEU A 285 -9.77 -3.92 1.80
N LYS A 286 -9.87 -3.76 0.48
CA LYS A 286 -11.17 -3.58 -0.17
C LYS A 286 -12.08 -4.82 -0.10
N LEU A 287 -11.52 -6.03 -0.13
CA LEU A 287 -12.28 -7.27 0.00
C LEU A 287 -12.75 -7.55 1.44
N LYS A 288 -12.01 -7.05 2.43
CA LYS A 288 -12.28 -7.28 3.86
C LYS A 288 -13.17 -6.21 4.48
N GLN A 289 -13.17 -4.98 3.97
CA GLN A 289 -13.99 -3.88 4.51
C GLN A 289 -14.57 -2.95 3.41
N ASN A 290 -15.69 -2.28 3.71
CA ASN A 290 -16.32 -1.24 2.87
C ASN A 290 -16.63 0.06 3.63
N LYS A 291 -16.19 0.19 4.87
CA LYS A 291 -16.49 1.36 5.70
C LYS A 291 -15.61 2.55 5.33
N PHE A 292 -14.35 2.29 5.03
CA PHE A 292 -13.32 3.28 4.84
C PHE A 292 -12.77 3.25 3.41
N PRO A 293 -12.49 4.41 2.80
CA PRO A 293 -11.83 4.49 1.51
C PRO A 293 -10.45 3.81 1.53
N VAL A 294 -10.08 3.21 0.41
CA VAL A 294 -8.73 2.66 0.17
C VAL A 294 -8.13 3.38 -1.02
N LEU A 295 -6.95 3.97 -0.85
CA LEU A 295 -6.17 4.63 -1.90
C LEU A 295 -4.90 3.82 -2.19
N GLN A 296 -4.54 3.70 -3.46
CA GLN A 296 -3.28 3.07 -3.87
C GLN A 296 -2.16 4.12 -3.89
N LEU A 297 -1.14 3.94 -3.06
CA LEU A 297 0.12 4.68 -3.21
C LEU A 297 0.88 4.14 -4.42
N SER A 298 1.49 5.02 -5.20
CA SER A 298 2.33 4.61 -6.31
C SER A 298 3.39 5.67 -6.64
N CYS A 299 4.59 5.19 -6.90
CA CYS A 299 5.69 5.91 -7.52
C CYS A 299 6.08 5.23 -8.84
N VAL A 300 6.86 5.96 -9.64
CA VAL A 300 7.76 5.34 -10.61
C VAL A 300 9.07 5.13 -9.88
N GLU A 301 9.41 3.89 -9.63
CA GLU A 301 10.60 3.55 -8.87
C GLU A 301 11.89 3.83 -9.65
N ASP A 302 12.96 4.23 -8.96
CA ASP A 302 14.24 4.62 -9.58
C ASP A 302 14.93 3.48 -10.35
N PHE A 303 14.66 2.22 -9.98
CA PHE A 303 15.27 1.03 -10.57
C PHE A 303 14.48 0.45 -11.74
N GLU A 304 13.26 0.92 -12.00
CA GLU A 304 12.44 0.47 -13.13
C GLU A 304 12.34 1.53 -14.22
N PRO A 305 12.31 1.14 -15.51
CA PRO A 305 12.11 2.12 -16.58
C PRO A 305 10.76 2.82 -16.42
N GLU A 306 10.76 4.16 -16.47
CA GLU A 306 9.56 4.99 -16.27
C GLU A 306 8.34 4.57 -17.09
N ILE A 307 8.56 4.12 -18.33
CA ILE A 307 7.48 3.63 -19.20
C ILE A 307 6.76 2.39 -18.63
N VAL A 308 7.48 1.53 -17.91
CA VAL A 308 6.92 0.33 -17.26
C VAL A 308 6.05 0.77 -16.08
N GLY A 309 6.54 1.69 -15.25
CA GLY A 309 5.83 2.17 -14.06
C GLY A 309 4.55 2.91 -14.44
N MET A 310 4.65 3.76 -15.46
CA MET A 310 3.49 4.45 -16.02
C MET A 310 2.48 3.49 -16.65
N SER A 311 2.94 2.46 -17.36
CA SER A 311 2.03 1.46 -17.92
C SER A 311 1.30 0.71 -16.81
N ARG A 312 2.00 0.38 -15.71
CA ARG A 312 1.39 -0.28 -14.55
C ARG A 312 0.35 0.60 -13.87
N LEU A 313 0.68 1.87 -13.63
CA LEU A 313 -0.25 2.85 -13.06
C LEU A 313 -1.50 3.03 -13.94
N MET A 314 -1.33 3.11 -15.27
CA MET A 314 -2.46 3.18 -16.20
C MET A 314 -3.34 1.92 -16.16
N ALA A 315 -2.76 0.74 -15.98
CA ALA A 315 -3.51 -0.50 -15.78
C ALA A 315 -4.36 -0.43 -14.49
N CYS A 316 -3.75 0.06 -13.40
CA CYS A 316 -4.41 0.27 -12.12
C CYS A 316 -5.58 1.26 -12.24
N ILE A 317 -5.38 2.40 -12.90
CA ILE A 317 -6.45 3.40 -13.13
C ILE A 317 -7.70 2.76 -13.78
N ASN A 318 -7.53 1.81 -14.69
CA ASN A 318 -8.67 1.12 -15.30
C ASN A 318 -9.25 0.05 -14.36
N ALA A 319 -8.40 -0.75 -13.70
CA ALA A 319 -8.81 -1.86 -12.85
C ALA A 319 -9.50 -1.43 -11.54
N HIS A 320 -9.07 -0.31 -10.95
CA HIS A 320 -9.46 0.11 -9.60
C HIS A 320 -10.96 0.38 -9.46
N LYS A 321 -11.61 0.86 -10.52
CA LYS A 321 -13.05 1.14 -10.54
C LYS A 321 -13.87 -0.11 -10.29
N ASP A 322 -13.48 -1.22 -10.93
CA ASP A 322 -14.17 -2.51 -10.81
C ASP A 322 -13.77 -3.27 -9.55
N LEU A 323 -12.58 -3.01 -9.01
CA LEU A 323 -12.12 -3.47 -7.70
C LEU A 323 -12.79 -2.69 -6.55
N GLY A 324 -13.26 -1.47 -6.81
CA GLY A 324 -13.83 -0.56 -5.83
C GLY A 324 -12.78 0.18 -4.98
N ILE A 325 -11.53 0.26 -5.44
CA ILE A 325 -10.47 1.08 -4.82
C ILE A 325 -10.76 2.55 -5.14
N ASN A 326 -10.65 3.42 -4.13
CA ASN A 326 -11.25 4.75 -4.14
C ASN A 326 -10.40 5.82 -4.82
N GLY A 327 -9.12 5.57 -5.04
CA GLY A 327 -8.24 6.52 -5.70
C GLY A 327 -6.77 6.24 -5.46
N PHE A 328 -5.96 7.30 -5.55
CA PHE A 328 -4.51 7.22 -5.60
C PHE A 328 -3.86 8.28 -4.72
N VAL A 329 -2.69 7.92 -4.18
CA VAL A 329 -1.75 8.85 -3.56
C VAL A 329 -0.45 8.78 -4.38
N LEU A 330 -0.14 9.81 -5.17
CA LEU A 330 0.96 9.77 -6.15
C LEU A 330 2.09 10.72 -5.80
N ASP A 331 3.30 10.42 -6.27
CA ASP A 331 4.40 11.38 -6.21
C ASP A 331 4.01 12.68 -6.95
N SER A 332 4.14 13.81 -6.26
CA SER A 332 3.77 15.13 -6.77
C SER A 332 4.61 15.55 -7.98
N GLU A 333 5.88 15.15 -8.08
CA GLU A 333 6.71 15.41 -9.25
C GLU A 333 6.19 14.62 -10.47
N LEU A 334 5.72 13.39 -10.26
CA LEU A 334 5.08 12.58 -11.31
C LEU A 334 3.77 13.22 -11.81
N VAL A 335 2.93 13.68 -10.88
CA VAL A 335 1.65 14.36 -11.18
C VAL A 335 1.90 15.65 -11.97
N LEU A 336 2.88 16.46 -11.55
CA LEU A 336 3.24 17.72 -12.23
C LEU A 336 3.85 17.48 -13.62
N LYS A 337 4.59 16.39 -13.80
CA LYS A 337 5.17 15.97 -15.08
C LYS A 337 4.10 15.43 -16.04
N TYR A 338 3.17 14.61 -15.58
CA TYR A 338 2.15 13.93 -16.39
C TYR A 338 0.73 14.42 -16.10
N LYS A 339 0.47 15.68 -16.44
CA LYS A 339 -0.80 16.35 -16.12
C LYS A 339 -2.04 15.70 -16.75
N ASP A 340 -1.89 15.13 -17.95
CA ASP A 340 -2.97 14.42 -18.63
C ASP A 340 -3.39 13.16 -17.86
N MET A 341 -2.44 12.46 -17.24
CA MET A 341 -2.73 11.31 -16.39
C MET A 341 -3.49 11.75 -15.14
N ALA A 342 -3.03 12.80 -14.45
CA ALA A 342 -3.72 13.34 -13.28
C ALA A 342 -5.16 13.78 -13.62
N THR A 343 -5.32 14.46 -14.75
CA THR A 343 -6.63 14.88 -15.25
C THR A 343 -7.52 13.68 -15.56
N ASN A 344 -6.98 12.61 -16.15
CA ASN A 344 -7.70 11.37 -16.39
C ASN A 344 -8.16 10.70 -15.08
N ILE A 345 -7.31 10.62 -14.06
CA ILE A 345 -7.65 10.08 -12.74
C ILE A 345 -8.85 10.85 -12.14
N VAL A 346 -8.75 12.18 -12.13
CA VAL A 346 -9.80 13.06 -11.59
C VAL A 346 -11.11 12.93 -12.39
N ASN A 347 -11.04 12.91 -13.72
CA ASN A 347 -12.23 12.75 -14.57
C ASN A 347 -12.93 11.40 -14.41
N GLN A 348 -12.21 10.38 -13.93
CA GLN A 348 -12.79 9.09 -13.57
C GLN A 348 -13.43 9.06 -12.17
N ASN A 349 -13.43 10.21 -11.47
CA ASN A 349 -13.94 10.40 -10.11
C ASN A 349 -13.14 9.65 -9.03
N TYR A 350 -11.85 9.40 -9.26
CA TYR A 350 -10.98 8.94 -8.19
C TYR A 350 -10.60 10.09 -7.26
N ALA A 351 -10.39 9.76 -5.98
CA ALA A 351 -9.61 10.63 -5.11
C ALA A 351 -8.16 10.68 -5.62
N LEU A 352 -7.61 11.87 -5.82
CA LEU A 352 -6.20 12.03 -6.16
C LEU A 352 -5.52 12.87 -5.09
N PHE A 353 -4.68 12.22 -4.30
CA PHE A 353 -3.82 12.85 -3.31
C PHE A 353 -2.37 12.78 -3.79
N THR A 354 -1.49 13.58 -3.20
CA THR A 354 -0.07 13.57 -3.53
C THR A 354 0.83 13.59 -2.30
N TYR A 355 2.06 13.12 -2.48
CA TYR A 355 3.17 13.25 -1.53
C TYR A 355 4.44 13.73 -2.26
N GLY A 356 5.52 13.97 -1.52
CA GLY A 356 6.83 14.29 -2.11
C GLY A 356 7.08 15.77 -2.34
N LYS A 357 8.16 16.10 -3.07
CA LYS A 357 8.77 17.44 -3.08
C LYS A 357 7.90 18.54 -3.67
N GLY A 358 7.01 18.22 -4.61
CA GLY A 358 6.05 19.16 -5.16
C GLY A 358 5.06 19.69 -4.11
N ASN A 359 4.98 19.09 -2.93
CA ASN A 359 4.11 19.53 -1.84
C ASN A 359 4.78 20.48 -0.85
N TYR A 360 6.02 20.92 -1.11
CA TYR A 360 6.77 21.78 -0.18
C TYR A 360 6.64 23.27 -0.51
N GLU A 361 6.16 23.61 -1.70
CA GLU A 361 6.09 24.98 -2.19
C GLU A 361 4.67 25.37 -2.61
N GLU A 362 4.28 26.60 -2.28
CA GLU A 362 2.96 27.16 -2.62
C GLU A 362 2.65 27.06 -4.11
N LYS A 363 3.61 27.41 -4.96
CA LYS A 363 3.42 27.46 -6.42
C LYS A 363 3.00 26.09 -6.99
N THR A 364 3.72 25.04 -6.61
CA THR A 364 3.46 23.67 -7.08
C THR A 364 2.22 23.09 -6.43
N VAL A 365 1.92 23.41 -5.17
CA VAL A 365 0.65 23.03 -4.54
C VAL A 365 -0.54 23.66 -5.26
N LEU A 366 -0.52 24.97 -5.53
CA LEU A 366 -1.60 25.64 -6.28
C LEU A 366 -1.81 25.06 -7.69
N GLU A 367 -0.74 24.60 -8.34
CA GLU A 367 -0.83 23.92 -9.62
C GLU A 367 -1.53 22.55 -9.50
N GLN A 368 -1.18 21.76 -8.49
CA GLN A 368 -1.82 20.47 -8.20
C GLN A 368 -3.32 20.65 -7.87
N LEU A 369 -3.68 21.63 -7.04
CA LEU A 369 -5.08 21.89 -6.68
C LEU A 369 -5.93 22.24 -7.90
N LYS A 370 -5.40 23.05 -8.83
CA LYS A 370 -6.06 23.38 -10.11
C LYS A 370 -6.28 22.16 -11.01
N MET A 371 -5.41 21.15 -10.91
CA MET A 371 -5.53 19.90 -11.65
C MET A 371 -6.55 18.93 -11.05
N GLY A 372 -7.13 19.25 -9.88
CA GLY A 372 -8.12 18.40 -9.23
C GLY A 372 -7.56 17.54 -8.10
N VAL A 373 -6.30 17.72 -7.71
CA VAL A 373 -5.74 17.08 -6.50
C VAL A 373 -6.53 17.58 -5.27
N ARG A 374 -6.85 16.68 -4.35
CA ARG A 374 -7.69 16.95 -3.17
C ARG A 374 -6.99 16.72 -1.84
N GLY A 375 -5.87 16.01 -1.80
CA GLY A 375 -5.07 15.82 -0.60
C GLY A 375 -3.60 16.11 -0.87
N ILE A 376 -3.01 16.97 -0.05
CA ILE A 376 -1.60 17.36 -0.14
C ILE A 376 -0.91 16.87 1.13
N CYS A 377 -0.21 15.74 1.04
CA CYS A 377 0.60 15.20 2.13
C CYS A 377 1.98 15.88 2.15
N THR A 378 2.33 16.50 3.27
CA THR A 378 3.50 17.39 3.34
C THR A 378 4.17 17.37 4.72
N ASP A 379 5.48 17.59 4.72
CA ASP A 379 6.25 17.85 5.94
C ASP A 379 6.09 19.29 6.46
N PHE A 380 5.65 20.21 5.59
CA PHE A 380 5.56 21.64 5.89
C PHE A 380 4.12 22.05 6.23
N CYS A 381 3.57 21.44 7.29
CA CYS A 381 2.14 21.53 7.64
C CYS A 381 1.60 22.97 7.70
N GLU A 382 2.24 23.87 8.45
CA GLU A 382 1.71 25.23 8.65
C GLU A 382 1.68 26.10 7.37
N PRO A 383 2.77 26.25 6.59
CA PRO A 383 2.71 27.05 5.38
C PRO A 383 1.78 26.43 4.32
N ILE A 384 1.75 25.10 4.18
CA ILE A 384 0.96 24.44 3.14
C ILE A 384 -0.52 24.41 3.48
N SER A 385 -0.90 24.23 4.76
CA SER A 385 -2.31 24.34 5.17
C SER A 385 -2.90 25.70 4.83
N LYS A 386 -2.15 26.80 5.05
CA LYS A 386 -2.58 28.14 4.65
C LYS A 386 -2.85 28.26 3.15
N VAL A 387 -1.99 27.65 2.32
CA VAL A 387 -2.18 27.62 0.86
C VAL A 387 -3.44 26.83 0.50
N VAL A 388 -3.59 25.61 1.03
CA VAL A 388 -4.75 24.75 0.77
C VAL A 388 -6.05 25.41 1.19
N HIS A 389 -6.12 25.98 2.40
CA HIS A 389 -7.31 26.62 2.94
C HIS A 389 -7.65 27.94 2.23
N SER A 390 -6.67 28.64 1.67
CA SER A 390 -6.92 29.84 0.83
C SER A 390 -7.56 29.52 -0.52
N HIS A 391 -7.55 28.24 -0.93
CA HIS A 391 -8.08 27.76 -2.19
C HIS A 391 -9.45 27.08 -2.05
N MET A 392 -9.92 26.88 -0.82
CA MET A 392 -11.30 26.48 -0.50
C MET A 392 -12.24 27.67 -0.69
#